data_AF-A0A0D0CDX9-F1
#
_entry.id   AF-A0A0D0CDX9-F1
#
_cell.length_a   1.000
_cell.length_b   1.000
_cell.length_c   1.000
_cell.angle_alpha   90.00
_cell.angle_beta   90.00
_cell.angle_gamma   90.00
#
_symmetry.space_group_name_H-M   'P 1'
#
loop_
_entity.id
_entity.type
_entity.pdbx_description
1 polymer ?
#
loop_
_entity_poly.entity_id
_entity_poly.type
_entity_poly.pdbx_seq_one_letter_code
_entity_poly.pdbx_strand_id
1 'polypeptide(L)'
;VLLAVQSRGLKGYLEGTIVKLTAMSLISTQTPTNIFSKLPLPEEWVSHDAIVTSIIVTNIVDPVGLGVDEDETSAAIWTALVSR
;
A
#
# COMPACT_ATOMS: atom_id res chain seq x y z
N VAL A 1 10.28 5.58 6.61
CA VAL A 1 9.09 4.78 6.19
C VAL A 1 7.94 4.82 7.20
N LEU A 2 8.01 4.15 8.35
CA LEU A 2 6.88 4.01 9.30
C LEU A 2 6.16 5.33 9.65
N LEU A 3 6.89 6.36 10.08
CA LEU A 3 6.31 7.66 10.44
C LEU A 3 5.60 8.32 9.25
N ALA A 4 6.22 8.31 8.06
CA ALA A 4 5.67 8.90 6.85
C ALA A 4 4.35 8.23 6.43
N VAL A 5 4.28 6.91 6.51
CA VAL A 5 3.08 6.13 6.23
C VAL A 5 1.99 6.38 7.28
N GLN A 6 2.34 6.35 8.57
CA GLN A 6 1.38 6.54 9.66
C GLN A 6 0.79 7.96 9.66
N SER A 7 1.59 8.99 9.33
CA SER A 7 1.12 10.37 9.22
C SER A 7 0.02 10.58 8.18
N ARG A 8 -0.13 9.63 7.24
CA ARG A 8 -1.13 9.61 6.17
C ARG A 8 -2.27 8.63 6.44
N GLY A 9 -2.27 7.93 7.58
CA GLY A 9 -3.26 6.89 7.88
C GLY A 9 -3.11 5.61 7.05
N LEU A 10 -1.99 5.41 6.34
CA LEU A 10 -1.80 4.31 5.38
C LEU A 10 -1.08 3.09 5.97
N LYS A 11 -0.95 3.01 7.31
CA LYS A 11 -0.19 1.95 7.99
C LYS A 11 -0.71 0.54 7.64
N GLY A 12 -2.02 0.41 7.39
CA GLY A 12 -2.62 -0.86 7.03
C GLY A 12 -2.15 -1.44 5.69
N TYR A 13 -1.73 -0.60 4.75
CA TYR A 13 -1.15 -1.04 3.46
C TYR A 13 0.27 -1.58 3.66
N LEU A 14 1.09 -0.89 4.44
CA LEU A 14 2.44 -1.34 4.81
C LEU A 14 2.41 -2.70 5.55
N GLU A 15 1.39 -2.92 6.39
CA GLU A 15 1.21 -4.15 7.16
C GLU A 15 0.44 -5.25 6.40
N GLY A 16 -0.08 -4.97 5.20
CA GLY A 16 -0.90 -5.91 4.43
C GLY A 16 -2.27 -6.24 5.05
N THR A 17 -2.76 -5.42 5.99
CA THR A 17 -4.06 -5.64 6.66
C THR A 17 -5.24 -5.10 5.86
N ILE A 18 -5.00 -4.17 4.92
CA ILE A 18 -6.00 -3.66 3.98
C ILE A 18 -5.83 -4.39 2.65
N VAL A 19 -6.77 -5.27 2.32
CA VAL A 19 -6.72 -6.10 1.10
C VAL A 19 -7.49 -5.45 -0.05
N LYS A 20 -7.03 -5.69 -1.29
CA LYS A 20 -7.72 -5.23 -2.49
C LYS A 20 -9.02 -6.01 -2.66
N LEU A 21 -10.15 -5.30 -2.70
CA LEU A 21 -11.43 -5.92 -3.03
C LEU A 21 -11.44 -6.41 -4.49
N THR A 22 -11.87 -7.65 -4.71
CA THR A 22 -12.05 -8.22 -6.05
C THR A 22 -13.40 -7.85 -6.65
N ALA A 23 -13.49 -7.78 -7.99
CA ALA A 23 -14.64 -7.31 -8.76
C ALA A 23 -16.01 -7.91 -8.37
N MET A 24 -16.05 -9.14 -7.86
CA MET A 24 -17.28 -9.78 -7.38
C MET A 24 -17.95 -9.06 -6.20
N SER A 25 -17.20 -8.20 -5.49
CA SER A 25 -17.67 -7.46 -4.31
C SER A 25 -18.27 -6.08 -4.64
N LEU A 26 -18.29 -5.67 -5.91
CA LEU A 26 -18.56 -4.29 -6.35
C LEU A 26 -19.99 -4.02 -6.83
N ILE A 27 -20.96 -4.88 -6.47
CA ILE A 27 -22.35 -4.79 -6.96
C ILE A 27 -23.15 -3.61 -6.35
N SER A 28 -22.48 -2.63 -5.73
CA SER A 28 -23.11 -1.46 -5.13
C SER A 28 -22.52 -0.19 -5.72
N THR A 29 -23.37 0.79 -6.02
CA THR A 29 -23.00 2.13 -6.50
C THR A 29 -21.84 2.70 -5.67
N GLN A 30 -20.63 2.69 -6.24
CA GLN A 30 -19.41 3.00 -5.49
C GLN A 30 -19.35 4.50 -5.20
N THR A 31 -19.54 4.84 -3.93
CA THR A 31 -19.31 6.20 -3.42
C THR A 31 -17.88 6.24 -2.90
N PRO A 32 -17.08 7.29 -3.16
CA PRO A 32 -15.73 7.40 -2.63
C PRO A 32 -15.71 7.13 -1.13
N THR A 33 -14.75 6.32 -0.68
CA THR A 33 -14.64 5.99 0.73
C THR A 33 -13.88 7.07 1.47
N ASN A 34 -14.04 7.10 2.80
CA ASN A 34 -13.20 7.94 3.63
C ASN A 34 -11.73 7.51 3.47
N ILE A 35 -10.79 8.46 3.46
CA ILE A 35 -9.34 8.18 3.32
C ILE A 35 -8.79 7.21 4.39
N PHE A 36 -9.45 7.09 5.54
CA PHE A 36 -9.11 6.16 6.60
C PHE A 36 -9.93 4.86 6.56
N SER A 37 -10.66 4.61 5.47
CA SER A 37 -11.43 3.38 5.28
C SER A 37 -10.51 2.16 5.25
N LYS A 38 -10.95 1.11 5.95
CA LYS A 38 -10.31 -0.22 5.88
C LYS A 38 -10.82 -1.06 4.71
N LEU A 39 -11.86 -0.58 4.03
CA LEU A 39 -12.49 -1.22 2.87
C LEU A 39 -12.52 -0.19 1.73
N PRO A 40 -11.36 0.18 1.18
CA PRO A 40 -11.28 1.10 0.05
C PRO A 40 -11.87 0.46 -1.21
N LEU A 41 -12.34 1.29 -2.14
CA LEU A 41 -12.65 0.85 -3.49
C LEU A 41 -11.36 0.32 -4.17
N PRO A 42 -11.45 -0.55 -5.18
CA PRO A 42 -10.27 -1.12 -5.83
C PRO A 42 -9.29 -0.06 -6.37
N GLU A 43 -9.80 1.03 -6.95
CA GLU A 43 -9.01 2.15 -7.46
C GLU A 43 -8.35 2.98 -6.35
N GLU A 44 -9.05 3.17 -5.23
CA GLU A 44 -8.51 3.83 -4.04
C GLU A 44 -7.41 2.97 -3.42
N TRP A 45 -7.63 1.65 -3.36
CA TRP A 45 -6.64 0.69 -2.89
C TRP A 45 -5.35 0.77 -3.71
N VAL A 46 -5.45 0.75 -5.04
CA VAL A 46 -4.27 0.85 -5.93
C VAL A 46 -3.53 2.16 -5.71
N SER A 47 -4.26 3.28 -5.61
CA SER A 47 -3.65 4.60 -5.42
C SER A 47 -2.94 4.70 -4.07
N HIS A 48 -3.54 4.19 -2.99
CA HIS A 48 -2.94 4.20 -1.67
C HIS A 48 -1.75 3.25 -1.54
N ASP A 49 -1.82 2.06 -2.13
CA ASP A 49 -0.69 1.12 -2.16
C ASP A 49 0.50 1.73 -2.90
N ALA A 50 0.28 2.37 -4.06
CA ALA A 50 1.31 3.09 -4.80
C ALA A 50 1.95 4.24 -3.99
N ILE A 51 1.16 4.98 -3.20
CA ILE A 51 1.70 6.01 -2.30
C ILE A 51 2.64 5.38 -1.27
N VAL A 52 2.27 4.24 -0.69
CA VAL A 52 3.13 3.55 0.29
C VAL A 52 4.38 2.98 -0.36
N THR A 53 4.27 2.37 -1.55
CA THR A 53 5.42 1.91 -2.34
C THR A 53 6.39 3.06 -2.61
N SER A 54 5.89 4.22 -3.05
CA SER A 54 6.71 5.42 -3.25
C SER A 54 7.41 5.88 -1.96
N ILE A 55 6.73 5.84 -0.80
CA ILE A 55 7.35 6.17 0.49
C ILE A 55 8.47 5.17 0.83
N ILE A 56 8.31 3.89 0.53
CA ILE A 56 9.36 2.89 0.75
C ILE A 56 10.58 3.19 -0.12
N VAL A 57 10.38 3.23 -1.44
CA VAL A 57 11.45 3.38 -2.45
C VAL A 57 12.25 4.67 -2.24
N THR A 58 11.57 5.78 -1.95
CA THR A 58 12.23 7.09 -1.76
C THR A 58 12.98 7.22 -0.42
N ASN A 59 12.81 6.26 0.49
CA ASN A 59 13.45 6.27 1.82
C ASN A 59 14.59 5.24 1.96
N ILE A 60 14.99 4.57 0.87
CA ILE A 60 16.10 3.62 0.88
C ILE A 60 17.21 4.06 -0.09
N VAL A 61 18.46 3.78 0.28
CA VAL A 61 19.66 4.31 -0.42
C VAL A 61 19.90 3.62 -1.76
N ASP A 62 19.46 2.37 -1.93
CA ASP A 62 19.66 1.58 -3.14
C ASP A 62 18.50 0.57 -3.36
N PRO A 63 17.33 1.00 -3.86
CA PRO A 63 16.20 0.11 -4.13
C PRO A 63 16.56 -1.01 -5.12
N VAL A 64 17.37 -0.71 -6.14
CA VAL A 64 17.75 -1.66 -7.19
C VAL A 64 18.69 -2.73 -6.64
N GLY A 65 19.75 -2.33 -5.92
CA GLY A 65 20.68 -3.29 -5.30
C GLY A 65 20.03 -4.12 -4.19
N LEU A 66 18.96 -3.61 -3.57
CA LEU A 66 18.13 -4.38 -2.65
C LEU A 66 17.15 -5.33 -3.37
N GLY A 67 17.00 -5.23 -4.70
CA GLY A 67 16.09 -6.06 -5.48
C GLY A 67 14.62 -5.74 -5.18
N VAL A 68 14.29 -4.47 -4.97
CA VAL A 68 12.91 -4.03 -4.84
C VAL A 68 12.22 -4.14 -6.19
N ASP A 69 11.12 -4.89 -6.22
CA ASP A 69 10.19 -4.92 -7.34
C ASP A 69 9.03 -3.97 -7.05
N GLU A 70 8.93 -2.88 -7.82
CA GLU A 70 7.91 -1.84 -7.61
C GLU A 70 6.51 -2.26 -8.09
N ASP A 71 6.41 -3.36 -8.84
CA ASP A 71 5.13 -3.94 -9.25
C ASP A 71 4.50 -4.81 -8.14
N GLU A 72 5.27 -5.16 -7.10
CA GLU A 72 4.76 -5.83 -5.91
C GLU A 72 3.97 -4.88 -4.99
N THR A 73 3.11 -5.47 -4.16
CA THR A 73 2.38 -4.69 -3.14
C THR A 73 3.34 -4.07 -2.14
N SER A 74 3.00 -2.89 -1.61
CA SER A 74 3.82 -2.22 -0.61
C SER A 74 4.11 -3.08 0.63
N ALA A 75 3.15 -3.95 1.01
CA ALA A 75 3.30 -4.93 2.09
C ALA A 75 4.37 -6.00 1.79
N ALA A 76 4.39 -6.53 0.57
CA ALA A 76 5.36 -7.53 0.14
C ALA A 76 6.78 -6.94 0.12
N ILE A 77 6.94 -5.77 -0.49
CA ILE A 77 8.20 -5.02 -0.52
C ILE A 77 8.69 -4.76 0.91
N TRP A 78 7.82 -4.22 1.77
CA TRP A 78 8.18 -3.92 3.15
C TRP A 78 8.61 -5.16 3.92
N THR A 79 7.86 -6.26 3.80
CA THR A 79 8.17 -7.55 4.44
C THR A 79 9.53 -8.08 3.99
N ALA A 80 9.82 -8.03 2.68
CA ALA A 80 11.09 -8.47 2.12
C ALA A 80 12.28 -7.63 2.62
N LEU A 81 12.08 -6.32 2.84
CA LEU A 81 13.12 -5.42 3.35
C LEU A 81 13.39 -5.61 4.84
N VAL A 82 12.36 -5.79 5.68
CA VAL A 82 12.54 -5.92 7.14
C VAL A 82 12.95 -7.32 7.60
N SER A 83 12.78 -8.33 6.74
CA SER A 83 13.14 -9.72 7.04
C SER A 83 14.59 -10.07 6.67
N ARG A 84 15.36 -9.10 6.16
CA ARG A 84 16.79 -9.22 5.83
C ARG A 84 17.65 -8.78 7.01
#